data_AF-X1CF98-F1
#
_entry.id   AF-X1CF98-F1
#
_cell.length_a   1.000
_cell.length_b   1.000
_cell.length_c   1.000
_cell.angle_alpha   90.00
_cell.angle_beta   90.00
_cell.angle_gamma   90.00
#
_symmetry.space_group_name_H-M   'P 1'
#
loop_
_entity.id
_entity.type
_entity.pdbx_description
1 polymer ?
#
loop_
_entity_poly.entity_id
_entity_poly.type
_entity_poly.pdbx_seq_one_letter_code
_entity_poly.pdbx_strand_id
1 'polypeptide(L)'
;MHEYPNSELSGSAMIYKVCKAYDEKYNHDLADNYIDLACTGLVGDMMNVSVLENRYIISKGLDLIESGNGNLGIKLLHELVLNSKKLTSEDIGFYIAPCINAVIRLSD
;
A
#
# COMPACT_ATOMS: atom_id res chain seq x y z
N MET A 1 -28.47 5.80 -0.26
CA MET A 1 -27.03 5.75 -0.60
C MET A 1 -26.56 4.39 -0.13
N HIS A 2 -26.18 3.47 -1.03
CA HIS A 2 -25.62 2.19 -0.58
C HIS A 2 -24.22 2.48 -0.02
N GLU A 3 -24.03 2.20 1.26
CA GLU A 3 -22.71 2.27 1.88
C GLU A 3 -21.81 1.20 1.25
N TYR A 4 -20.58 1.58 0.93
CA TYR A 4 -19.59 0.65 0.44
C TYR A 4 -19.26 -0.37 1.54
N PRO A 5 -19.21 -1.68 1.26
CA PRO A 5 -19.23 -2.73 2.29
C PRO A 5 -17.95 -2.83 3.13
N ASN A 6 -16.86 -2.19 2.72
CA ASN A 6 -15.60 -2.19 3.46
C ASN A 6 -15.29 -0.77 3.97
N SER A 7 -15.64 -0.50 5.23
CA SER A 7 -15.32 0.74 5.95
C SER A 7 -13.88 0.80 6.46
N GLU A 8 -13.11 -0.28 6.29
CA GLU A 8 -11.74 -0.45 6.80
C GLU A 8 -10.69 -0.13 5.71
N LEU A 9 -11.07 0.59 4.66
CA LEU A 9 -10.09 1.08 3.67
C LEU A 9 -9.37 2.30 4.23
N SER A 10 -8.04 2.32 4.08
CA SER A 10 -7.26 3.56 4.21
C SER A 10 -7.58 4.52 3.08
N GLY A 11 -7.22 5.79 3.26
CA GLY A 11 -7.34 6.79 2.18
C GLY A 11 -6.59 6.35 0.91
N SER A 12 -5.39 5.78 1.07
CA SER A 12 -4.60 5.25 -0.06
C SER A 12 -5.32 4.11 -0.80
N ALA A 13 -5.97 3.19 -0.08
CA ALA A 13 -6.71 2.09 -0.70
C ALA A 13 -8.00 2.56 -1.35
N MET A 14 -8.68 3.56 -0.79
CA MET A 14 -9.81 4.21 -1.44
C MET A 14 -9.37 4.83 -2.78
N ILE A 15 -8.24 5.56 -2.82
CA ILE A 15 -7.71 6.14 -4.06
C ILE A 15 -7.38 5.05 -5.08
N TYR A 16 -6.74 3.96 -4.67
CA TYR A 16 -6.52 2.80 -5.55
C TYR A 16 -7.83 2.26 -6.14
N LYS A 17 -8.90 2.14 -5.35
CA LYS A 17 -10.23 1.74 -5.85
C LYS A 17 -10.81 2.73 -6.85
N VAL A 18 -10.62 4.04 -6.63
CA VAL A 18 -11.02 5.08 -7.60
C VAL A 18 -10.23 4.91 -8.91
N CYS A 19 -8.93 4.65 -8.84
CA CYS A 19 -8.10 4.36 -10.01
C CYS A 19 -8.57 3.10 -10.75
N LYS A 20 -8.92 2.01 -10.04
CA LYS A 20 -9.51 0.81 -10.67
C LYS A 20 -10.81 1.11 -11.40
N ALA A 21 -11.71 1.88 -10.78
CA ALA A 21 -12.95 2.28 -11.42
C ALA A 21 -12.73 3.19 -12.64
N TYR A 22 -11.71 4.05 -12.59
CA TYR A 22 -11.30 4.86 -13.72
C TYR A 22 -10.76 4.00 -14.87
N ASP A 23 -9.88 3.05 -14.57
CA ASP A 23 -9.32 2.11 -15.54
C ASP A 23 -10.40 1.28 -16.22
N GLU A 24 -11.36 0.74 -15.46
CA GLU A 24 -12.52 0.02 -16.01
C GLU A 24 -13.37 0.92 -16.91
N LYS A 25 -13.60 2.17 -16.51
CA LYS A 25 -14.45 3.11 -17.26
C LYS A 25 -13.81 3.55 -18.58
N TYR A 26 -12.50 3.71 -18.62
CA TYR A 26 -11.78 4.24 -19.79
C TYR A 26 -10.91 3.20 -20.50
N ASN A 27 -11.02 1.92 -20.12
CA ASN A 27 -10.29 0.80 -20.69
C ASN A 27 -8.76 0.98 -20.62
N HIS A 28 -8.28 1.29 -19.41
CA HIS A 28 -6.86 1.31 -19.05
C HIS A 28 -6.53 0.16 -18.08
N ASP A 29 -5.24 -0.06 -17.84
CA ASP A 29 -4.74 -1.03 -16.85
C ASP A 29 -3.47 -0.46 -16.19
N LEU A 30 -3.65 0.57 -15.36
CA LEU A 30 -2.57 1.36 -14.78
C LEU A 30 -2.57 1.33 -13.24
N ALA A 31 -3.74 1.18 -12.62
CA ALA A 31 -3.90 1.24 -11.17
C ALA A 31 -3.10 0.15 -10.44
N ASP A 32 -2.98 -1.04 -11.03
CA ASP A 32 -2.26 -2.17 -10.44
C ASP A 32 -0.74 -1.90 -10.36
N ASN A 33 -0.21 -0.95 -11.14
CA ASN A 33 1.18 -0.50 -11.02
C ASN A 33 1.45 0.30 -9.73
N TYR A 34 0.40 0.70 -9.00
CA TYR A 34 0.48 1.52 -7.79
C TYR A 34 -0.12 0.83 -6.55
N ILE A 35 -0.43 -0.47 -6.64
CA ILE A 35 -1.08 -1.23 -5.56
C ILE A 35 -0.19 -1.36 -4.32
N ASP A 36 1.12 -1.27 -4.48
CA ASP A 36 2.11 -1.23 -3.40
C ASP A 36 2.00 0.03 -2.52
N LEU A 37 1.63 1.16 -3.11
CA LEU A 37 1.34 2.39 -2.36
C LEU A 37 0.08 2.23 -1.50
N ALA A 38 -0.97 1.60 -2.05
CA ALA A 38 -2.18 1.28 -1.31
C ALA A 38 -1.94 0.26 -0.18
N CYS A 39 -1.12 -0.77 -0.44
CA CYS A 39 -0.63 -1.69 0.58
C CYS A 39 0.08 -0.94 1.71
N THR A 40 1.01 -0.04 1.36
CA THR A 40 1.78 0.73 2.34
C THR A 40 0.90 1.59 3.23
N GLY A 41 -0.09 2.29 2.66
CA GLY A 41 -1.01 3.08 3.47
C GLY A 41 -2.01 2.25 4.27
N LEU A 42 -2.52 1.11 3.77
CA LEU A 42 -3.35 0.20 4.57
C LEU A 42 -2.62 -0.30 5.82
N VAL A 43 -1.36 -0.71 5.65
CA VAL A 43 -0.55 -1.21 6.76
C VAL A 43 -0.14 -0.06 7.69
N GLY A 44 0.28 1.08 7.13
CA GLY A 44 0.68 2.26 7.91
C GLY A 44 -0.46 2.85 8.74
N ASP A 45 -1.69 2.79 8.24
CA ASP A 45 -2.90 3.22 8.96
C ASP A 45 -3.46 2.13 9.90
N MET A 46 -2.78 0.99 10.03
CA MET A 46 -3.17 -0.14 10.90
C MET A 46 -4.59 -0.68 10.61
N MET A 47 -4.99 -0.69 9.33
CA MET A 47 -6.31 -1.14 8.92
C MET A 47 -6.51 -2.65 9.09
N ASN A 48 -7.75 -3.10 9.25
CA ASN A 48 -8.07 -4.49 9.56
C ASN A 48 -7.75 -5.46 8.40
N VAL A 49 -6.70 -6.28 8.57
CA VAL A 49 -6.23 -7.30 7.60
C VAL A 49 -7.13 -8.55 7.53
N SER A 50 -8.09 -8.69 8.46
CA SER A 50 -9.09 -9.76 8.39
C SER A 50 -10.14 -9.50 7.31
N VAL A 51 -10.29 -8.25 6.87
CA VAL A 51 -11.12 -7.91 5.70
C VAL A 51 -10.42 -8.42 4.44
N LEU A 52 -11.12 -9.25 3.66
CA LEU A 52 -10.55 -9.94 2.50
C LEU A 52 -10.02 -8.97 1.44
N GLU A 53 -10.70 -7.85 1.22
CA GLU A 53 -10.25 -6.82 0.28
C GLU A 53 -8.92 -6.19 0.73
N ASN A 54 -8.80 -5.82 2.00
CA ASN A 54 -7.55 -5.27 2.55
C ASN A 54 -6.41 -6.30 2.44
N ARG A 55 -6.69 -7.56 2.81
CA ARG A 55 -5.72 -8.65 2.68
C ARG A 55 -5.24 -8.84 1.24
N TYR A 56 -6.16 -8.75 0.27
CA TYR A 56 -5.82 -8.85 -1.15
C TYR A 56 -4.90 -7.72 -1.58
N ILE A 57 -5.24 -6.47 -1.27
CA ILE A 57 -4.42 -5.29 -1.63
C ILE A 57 -3.03 -5.40 -0.99
N ILE A 58 -2.96 -5.77 0.29
CA ILE A 58 -1.69 -5.95 0.99
C ILE A 58 -0.85 -7.05 0.34
N SER A 59 -1.44 -8.22 0.07
CA SER A 59 -0.72 -9.33 -0.56
C SER A 59 -0.16 -8.93 -1.93
N LYS A 60 -0.96 -8.26 -2.76
CA LYS A 60 -0.53 -7.86 -4.10
C LYS A 60 0.50 -6.73 -4.09
N GLY A 61 0.38 -5.80 -3.16
CA GLY A 61 1.40 -4.76 -2.98
C GLY A 61 2.74 -5.33 -2.54
N LEU A 62 2.75 -6.28 -1.60
CA LEU A 62 3.96 -6.99 -1.20
C LEU A 62 4.59 -7.74 -2.38
N ASP A 63 3.79 -8.51 -3.13
CA ASP A 63 4.26 -9.22 -4.34
C ASP A 63 4.89 -8.24 -5.36
N LEU A 64 4.29 -7.06 -5.56
CA LEU A 64 4.78 -6.06 -6.49
C LEU A 64 6.14 -5.48 -6.03
N ILE A 65 6.29 -5.18 -4.75
CA ILE A 65 7.56 -4.70 -4.18
C ILE A 65 8.65 -5.77 -4.30
N GLU A 66 8.33 -7.02 -3.93
CA GLU A 66 9.27 -8.15 -4.01
C GLU A 66 9.69 -8.46 -5.46
N SER A 67 8.80 -8.28 -6.43
CA SER A 67 9.13 -8.44 -7.86
C SER A 67 10.11 -7.39 -8.38
N GLY A 68 10.37 -6.32 -7.62
CA GLY A 68 11.23 -5.21 -8.02
C GLY A 68 10.55 -4.17 -8.92
N ASN A 69 9.25 -4.33 -9.20
CA ASN A 69 8.46 -3.43 -10.04
C ASN A 69 7.65 -2.39 -9.21
N GLY A 70 7.68 -2.49 -7.89
CA GLY A 70 7.07 -1.51 -6.99
C GLY A 70 7.83 -0.18 -6.94
N ASN A 71 7.34 0.71 -6.09
CA ASN A 71 7.87 2.04 -5.87
C ASN A 71 9.35 1.99 -5.42
N LEU A 72 10.18 2.76 -6.12
CA LEU A 72 11.61 2.82 -5.86
C LEU A 72 11.94 3.25 -4.42
N GLY A 73 11.21 4.22 -3.86
CA GLY A 73 11.44 4.70 -2.49
C GLY A 73 11.17 3.63 -1.44
N ILE A 74 10.06 2.90 -1.57
CA ILE A 74 9.71 1.78 -0.68
C ILE A 74 10.78 0.69 -0.76
N LYS A 75 11.21 0.34 -1.99
CA LYS A 75 12.26 -0.66 -2.22
C LYS A 75 13.58 -0.25 -1.54
N LEU A 76 14.02 0.99 -1.71
CA LEU A 76 15.27 1.47 -1.11
C LEU A 76 15.18 1.54 0.42
N LEU A 77 14.03 1.93 0.98
CA LEU A 77 13.82 1.89 2.44
C LEU A 77 13.86 0.45 2.98
N HIS A 78 13.24 -0.49 2.27
CA HIS A 78 13.30 -1.90 2.61
C HIS A 78 14.76 -2.42 2.61
N GLU A 79 15.53 -2.14 1.56
CA GLU A 79 16.93 -2.55 1.46
C GLU A 79 17.78 -1.95 2.58
N LEU A 80 17.59 -0.66 2.88
CA LEU A 80 18.35 0.09 3.88
C LEU A 80 18.10 -0.42 5.31
N VAL A 81 16.85 -0.73 5.65
CA VAL A 81 16.46 -1.04 7.04
C VAL A 81 16.51 -2.54 7.34
N LEU A 82 16.25 -3.40 6.33
CA LEU A 82 15.99 -4.82 6.56
C LEU A 82 16.98 -5.78 5.90
N ASN A 83 18.02 -5.24 5.24
CA ASN A 83 19.11 -6.03 4.64
C ASN A 83 18.60 -7.18 3.75
N SER A 84 17.61 -6.90 2.88
CA SER A 84 17.12 -7.83 1.85
C SER A 84 16.47 -9.13 2.35
N LYS A 85 15.80 -9.11 3.50
CA LYS A 85 14.89 -10.21 3.88
C LYS A 85 13.60 -10.16 3.04
N LYS A 86 12.80 -11.22 3.12
CA LYS A 86 11.45 -11.22 2.55
C LYS A 86 10.64 -10.08 3.19
N LEU A 87 10.00 -9.24 2.39
CA LEU A 87 9.23 -8.11 2.92
C LEU A 87 7.90 -8.61 3.48
N THR A 88 7.55 -8.16 4.68
CA THR A 88 6.26 -8.47 5.30
C THR A 88 5.45 -7.21 5.56
N SER A 89 4.16 -7.37 5.86
CA SER A 89 3.36 -6.25 6.36
C SER A 89 3.87 -5.73 7.71
N GLU A 90 4.49 -6.56 8.53
CA GLU A 90 5.12 -6.11 9.78
C GLU A 90 6.26 -5.12 9.49
N ASP A 91 7.09 -5.46 8.51
CA ASP A 91 8.20 -4.60 8.07
C ASP A 91 7.73 -3.22 7.58
N ILE A 92 6.64 -3.20 6.81
CA ILE A 92 6.02 -1.95 6.38
C ILE A 92 5.54 -1.15 7.59
N GLY A 93 4.84 -1.79 8.54
CA GLY A 93 4.25 -1.11 9.71
C GLY A 93 5.27 -0.57 10.70
N PHE A 94 6.38 -1.28 10.92
CA PHE A 94 7.38 -0.92 11.93
C PHE A 94 8.57 -0.11 11.40
N TYR A 95 8.84 -0.15 10.10
CA TYR A 95 10.01 0.52 9.53
C TYR A 95 9.64 1.52 8.43
N ILE A 96 8.92 1.08 7.40
CA ILE A 96 8.67 1.92 6.22
C ILE A 96 7.70 3.07 6.55
N ALA A 97 6.54 2.75 7.13
CA ALA A 97 5.53 3.75 7.49
C ALA A 97 6.06 4.79 8.52
N PRO A 98 6.79 4.40 9.59
CA PRO A 98 7.44 5.36 10.48
C PRO A 98 8.44 6.28 9.78
N CYS A 99 9.24 5.79 8.84
CA CYS A 99 10.17 6.65 8.07
C CYS A 99 9.44 7.71 7.26
N ILE A 100 8.35 7.35 6.57
CA ILE A 100 7.53 8.29 5.80
C ILE A 100 6.87 9.32 6.75
N ASN A 101 6.28 8.85 7.84
CA ASN A 101 5.59 9.68 8.82
C ASN A 101 6.54 10.65 9.56
N ALA A 102 7.80 10.27 9.75
CA ALA A 102 8.82 11.12 10.36
C ALA A 102 9.06 12.38 9.51
N VAL A 103 9.13 12.25 8.18
CA VAL A 103 9.30 13.41 7.27
C VAL A 103 8.13 14.38 7.41
N ILE A 104 6.90 13.86 7.47
CA ILE A 104 5.69 14.68 7.60
C ILE A 104 5.67 15.42 8.95
N ARG A 105 6.13 14.78 10.03
CA ARG A 105 6.10 15.34 11.39
C ARG A 105 7.28 16.25 11.73
N LEU A 106 8.41 16.09 11.04
CA LEU A 106 9.63 16.88 11.24
C LEU A 106 9.74 18.06 10.28
N SER A 107 8.75 18.27 9.42
CA SER A 107 8.69 19.43 8.50
C SER A 107 8.30 20.75 9.20
N ASP A 108 8.43 20.81 10.53
CA ASP A 108 8.34 22.00 11.38
C ASP A 108 9.69 22.28 12.06
#